data_AF-A0A537VYA1-F1
#
_entry.id   AF-A0A537VYA1-F1
#
_cell.length_a   1.000
_cell.length_b   1.000
_cell.length_c   1.000
_cell.angle_alpha   90.00
_cell.angle_beta   90.00
_cell.angle_gamma   90.00
#
_symmetry.space_group_name_H-M   'P 1'
#
loop_
_entity.id
_entity.type
_entity.pdbx_description
1 polymer ?
#
loop_
_entity_poly.entity_id
_entity_poly.type
_entity_poly.pdbx_seq_one_letter_code
_entity_poly.pdbx_strand_id
1 'polypeptide(L)' 'MAAIATAFRAAFPDLRMDVDLILSDGDLVAARWTSTGTFSGPWGDVA' A
#
# COMPACT_ATOMS: atom_id res chain seq x y z
N MET A 1 13.55 2.12 -1.10
CA MET A 1 12.10 1.88 -1.33
C MET A 1 11.58 0.61 -0.64
N ALA A 2 12.29 -0.54 -0.72
CA ALA A 2 11.83 -1.78 -0.08
C ALA A 2 11.57 -1.66 1.44
N ALA A 3 12.40 -0.93 2.19
CA ALA A 3 12.23 -0.75 3.63
C ALA A 3 10.90 -0.06 4.01
N ILE A 4 10.48 0.96 3.24
CA ILE A 4 9.22 1.68 3.46
C ILE A 4 8.02 0.77 3.19
N ALA A 5 8.06 0.00 2.09
CA ALA A 5 6.99 -0.94 1.75
C ALA A 5 6.86 -2.08 2.79
N THR A 6 7.97 -2.53 3.37
CA THR A 6 7.96 -3.51 4.46
C THR A 6 7.38 -2.91 5.74
N ALA A 7 7.84 -1.72 6.15
CA ALA A 7 7.31 -1.04 7.33
C ALA A 7 5.79 -0.75 7.20
N PHE A 8 5.31 -0.41 6.00
CA PHE A 8 3.91 -0.07 5.79
C PHE A 8 3.02 -1.30 5.96
N ARG A 9 3.44 -2.44 5.40
CA ARG A 9 2.75 -3.72 5.60
C ARG A 9 2.83 -4.23 7.03
N ALA A 10 3.88 -3.88 7.78
CA ALA A 10 3.97 -4.18 9.19
C ALA A 10 3.01 -3.33 10.04
N ALA A 11 2.79 -2.06 9.66
CA ALA A 11 1.85 -1.17 10.33
C ALA A 11 0.37 -1.60 10.14
N PHE A 12 0.08 -2.24 9.01
CA PHE A 12 -1.23 -2.80 8.65
C PHE A 12 -1.10 -4.31 8.33
N PRO A 13 -0.99 -5.19 9.34
CA PRO A 13 -0.79 -6.63 9.12
C PRO A 13 -1.92 -7.32 8.33
N ASP A 14 -3.13 -6.75 8.39
CA ASP A 14 -4.34 -7.20 7.68
C ASP A 14 -4.66 -6.37 6.42
N LEU A 15 -3.67 -5.61 5.92
CA LEU A 15 -3.81 -4.76 4.74
C LEU A 15 -4.36 -5.54 3.54
N ARG A 16 -5.49 -5.07 3.02
CA ARG A 16 -6.04 -5.45 1.72
C ARG A 16 -5.89 -4.28 0.76
N MET A 17 -5.48 -4.59 -0.46
CA MET A 17 -5.39 -3.65 -1.57
C MET A 17 -6.22 -4.19 -2.71
N ASP A 18 -7.28 -3.47 -3.06
CA ASP A 18 -8.17 -3.79 -4.15
C ASP A 18 -7.86 -2.84 -5.31
N VAL A 19 -7.42 -3.40 -6.43
CA VAL A 19 -7.11 -2.60 -7.63
C VAL A 19 -8.40 -2.31 -8.38
N ASP A 20 -8.79 -1.03 -8.38
CA ASP A 20 -10.04 -0.56 -8.98
C ASP A 20 -9.92 -0.34 -10.49
N LEU A 21 -8.74 0.07 -10.95
CA LEU A 21 -8.47 0.38 -12.34
C LEU A 21 -6.98 0.27 -12.63
N ILE A 22 -6.65 -0.32 -13.77
CA ILE A 22 -5.30 -0.28 -14.35
C ILE A 22 -5.42 0.32 -15.75
N LEU A 23 -4.57 1.30 -16.04
CA LEU A 23 -4.41 1.90 -17.37
C LEU A 23 -2.94 1.75 -17.80
N SER A 24 -2.73 1.56 -19.10
CA SER A 24 -1.40 1.54 -19.71
C SER A 24 -1.35 2.45 -20.92
N ASP A 25 -0.23 3.15 -21.09
CA ASP A 25 0.08 3.93 -22.29
C ASP A 25 1.57 3.77 -22.62
N GLY A 26 1.88 3.17 -23.77
CA GLY A 26 3.24 2.80 -24.14
C GLY A 26 3.92 1.91 -23.09
N ASP A 27 4.98 2.45 -22.46
CA ASP A 27 5.78 1.82 -21.41
C ASP A 27 5.35 2.22 -19.98
N LEU A 28 4.30 3.03 -19.85
CA LEU A 28 3.79 3.50 -18.56
C LEU A 28 2.56 2.71 -18.14
N VAL A 29 2.47 2.44 -16.83
CA VAL A 29 1.32 1.81 -16.19
C VAL A 29 0.92 2.63 -14.96
N ALA A 30 -0.36 2.95 -14.87
CA ALA A 30 -0.96 3.58 -13.70
C ALA A 30 -2.04 2.68 -13.12
N ALA A 31 -2.10 2.59 -11.80
CA ALA A 31 -3.15 1.87 -11.08
C ALA A 31 -3.85 2.81 -10.11
N ARG A 32 -5.18 2.77 -10.09
CA ARG A 32 -5.99 3.26 -8.98
C ARG A 32 -6.37 2.06 -8.12
N TRP A 33 -6.16 2.17 -6.83
CA TRP A 33 -6.56 1.14 -5.88
C TRP A 33 -7.13 1.76 -4.62
N THR A 34 -7.92 0.97 -3.91
CA THR A 34 -8.42 1.26 -2.58
C THR A 34 -7.74 0.30 -1.61
N SER A 35 -7.20 0.84 -0.51
CA SER A 35 -6.54 0.05 0.53
C SER A 35 -7.32 0.15 1.83
N THR A 36 -7.51 -0.98 2.51
CA THR A 36 -8.13 -1.04 3.84
C THR A 36 -7.30 -1.93 4.74
N GLY A 37 -7.09 -1.52 6.00
CA GLY A 37 -6.39 -2.30 7.01
C GLY A 37 -6.51 -1.66 8.38
N THR A 38 -6.22 -2.42 9.41
CA THR A 38 -6.21 -1.99 10.81
C THR A 38 -4.81 -1.49 11.16
N PHE A 39 -4.70 -0.20 11.50
CA PHE A 39 -3.45 0.37 12.00
C PHE A 39 -3.17 -0.19 13.40
N SER A 40 -2.27 -1.17 13.47
CA SER A 40 -1.99 -1.94 14.69
C SER A 40 -0.49 -2.21 14.90
N GLY A 41 0.34 -1.85 13.92
CA GLY A 41 1.80 -1.90 14.03
C GLY A 41 2.43 -0.51 13.95
N PRO A 42 3.73 -0.42 14.28
CA PRO A 42 4.44 0.86 14.33
C PRO A 42 4.65 1.45 12.93
N TRP A 43 4.49 2.77 12.80
CA TRP A 43 4.77 3.51 11.57
C TRP A 43 5.51 4.81 11.85
N GLY A 44 6.84 4.78 11.73
CA GLY A 44 7.67 5.90 12.18
C GLY A 44 7.38 6.21 13.64
N ASP A 45 7.12 7.48 13.93
CA ASP A 45 6.79 7.97 15.29
C ASP A 45 5.27 8.04 15.54
N VAL A 46 4.43 7.52 14.63
CA VAL A 46 2.98 7.49 14.80
C VAL A 46 2.61 6.27 15.65
N ALA A 47 2.03 6.54 16.83
CA ALA A 47 1.53 5.57 17.79
C ALA A 47 0.13 5.06 17.44
#